data_AF-A0A396SA49-F1
#
_entry.id   AF-A0A396SA49-F1
#
_cell.length_a   1.000
_cell.length_b   1.000
_cell.length_c   1.000
_cell.angle_alpha   90.00
_cell.angle_beta   90.00
_cell.angle_gamma   90.00
#
_symmetry.space_group_name_H-M   'P 1'
#
loop_
_entity.id
_entity.type
_entity.pdbx_description
1 polymer ?
#
loop_
_entity_poly.entity_id
_entity_poly.type
_entity_poly.pdbx_seq_one_letter_code
_entity_poly.pdbx_strand_id
1 'polypeptide(L)'
;MKRTLTILISALLLFILSACDDSNSNSNTISVSELTDRENAILSSISDQSFVFDFNVDEEYTEVTVWIEKYEFGNLVEDKVSKLMTQVEGDGDGSIIFTTPKTNDSQKQLTFNSAISSKGGVSSIRAFDPNSNGLDDMSSVWGTFPEEKAIIEGEIVLGSISYSNEGRMNSLTNDFYQDVDSHINELEKYDVVYLFKADFK
;
A
#
# COMPACT_ATOMS: atom_id res chain seq x y z
N MET A 1 33.59 31.03 44.75
CA MET A 1 33.36 29.57 44.57
C MET A 1 31.89 29.20 44.39
N LYS A 2 30.94 29.70 45.21
CA LYS A 2 29.51 29.35 45.02
C LYS A 2 28.91 29.84 43.68
N ARG A 3 29.23 31.07 43.26
CA ARG A 3 28.74 31.66 41.98
C ARG A 3 29.30 30.99 40.72
N THR A 4 30.55 30.51 40.75
CA THR A 4 31.16 29.79 39.62
C THR A 4 30.62 28.38 39.49
N LEU A 5 30.28 27.73 40.63
CA LEU A 5 29.65 26.41 40.64
C LEU A 5 28.23 26.44 40.05
N THR A 6 27.46 27.51 40.30
CA THR A 6 26.09 27.65 39.74
C THR A 6 26.12 27.81 38.22
N ILE A 7 27.10 28.53 37.67
CA ILE A 7 27.26 28.69 36.22
C ILE A 7 27.68 27.37 35.56
N LEU A 8 28.57 26.61 36.21
CA LEU A 8 29.01 25.31 35.70
C LEU A 8 27.86 24.28 35.67
N ILE A 9 27.01 24.26 36.70
CA ILE A 9 25.82 23.40 36.78
C ILE A 9 24.77 23.82 35.74
N SER A 10 24.58 25.12 35.53
CA SER A 10 23.64 25.63 34.52
C SER A 10 24.11 25.36 33.09
N ALA A 11 25.43 25.38 32.84
CA ALA A 11 26.00 25.00 31.55
C ALA A 11 25.91 23.49 31.30
N LEU A 12 26.12 22.67 32.33
CA LEU A 12 26.00 21.22 32.23
C LEU A 12 24.54 20.77 31.98
N LEU A 13 23.56 21.46 32.56
CA LEU A 13 22.12 21.24 32.33
C LEU A 13 21.67 21.52 30.88
N LEU A 14 22.36 22.40 30.16
CA LEU A 14 22.06 22.68 28.75
C LEU A 14 22.59 21.60 27.79
N PHE A 15 23.62 20.85 28.18
CA PHE A 15 24.17 19.75 27.38
C PHE A 15 23.40 18.43 27.52
N ILE A 16 22.60 18.26 28.57
CA ILE A 16 21.79 17.05 28.79
C ILE A 16 20.48 17.07 27.98
N LEU A 17 20.10 18.21 27.40
CA LEU A 17 18.88 18.38 26.61
C LEU A 17 19.07 18.12 25.11
N SER A 18 20.31 17.90 24.64
CA SER A 18 20.60 17.63 23.23
C SER A 18 20.85 16.14 22.93
N ALA A 19 20.48 15.24 23.85
CA ALA A 19 20.76 13.80 23.74
C ALA A 19 19.49 12.92 23.72
N CYS A 20 18.33 13.51 23.41
CA CYS A 20 17.10 12.75 23.18
C CYS A 20 16.44 13.26 21.89
N ASP A 21 16.89 12.74 20.75
CA ASP A 21 16.00 12.11 19.77
C ASP A 21 16.81 11.31 18.74
N ASP A 22 17.58 10.32 19.21
CA ASP A 22 17.95 9.16 18.40
C ASP A 22 16.87 8.08 18.60
N SER A 23 15.60 8.46 18.55
CA SER A 23 14.61 7.47 18.15
C SER A 23 14.95 7.16 16.71
N ASN A 24 15.42 5.94 16.44
CA ASN A 24 15.29 5.33 15.12
C ASN A 24 13.84 5.56 14.67
N SER A 25 13.57 6.66 13.97
CA SER A 25 12.47 6.68 13.03
C SER A 25 12.82 5.53 12.10
N ASN A 26 12.02 4.47 12.11
CA ASN A 26 12.16 3.43 11.11
C ASN A 26 12.17 4.18 9.77
N SER A 27 13.34 4.26 9.13
CA SER A 27 13.49 4.89 7.82
C SER A 27 12.60 4.18 6.80
N ASN A 28 12.27 2.92 7.09
CA ASN A 28 11.55 2.05 6.20
C ASN A 28 10.05 2.27 6.39
N THR A 29 9.44 2.99 5.45
CA THR A 29 8.04 3.39 5.51
C THR A 29 7.35 3.17 4.18
N ILE A 30 6.04 2.99 4.23
CA ILE A 30 5.16 3.02 3.08
C ILE A 30 3.91 3.83 3.40
N SER A 31 3.53 4.72 2.50
CA SER A 31 2.37 5.61 2.66
C SER A 31 1.59 5.73 1.36
N VAL A 32 0.32 6.12 1.45
CA VAL A 32 -0.42 6.57 0.26
C VAL A 32 0.25 7.83 -0.29
N SER A 33 0.46 7.89 -1.60
CA SER A 33 1.14 9.00 -2.25
C SER A 33 0.25 10.25 -2.33
N GLU A 34 0.84 11.42 -2.04
CA GLU A 34 0.20 12.71 -2.26
C GLU A 34 0.33 13.14 -3.72
N LEU A 35 -0.65 12.75 -4.54
CA LEU A 35 -0.66 13.04 -5.97
C LEU A 35 -0.94 14.50 -6.28
N THR A 36 -0.20 15.07 -7.22
CA THR A 36 -0.46 16.39 -7.79
C THR A 36 -1.73 16.40 -8.65
N ASP A 37 -2.31 17.58 -8.89
CA ASP A 37 -3.46 17.75 -9.80
C ASP A 37 -3.21 17.14 -11.19
N ARG A 38 -1.96 17.24 -11.67
CA ARG A 38 -1.56 16.70 -12.97
C ARG A 38 -1.55 15.18 -12.95
N GLU A 39 -1.00 14.54 -11.91
CA GLU A 39 -0.97 13.09 -11.77
C GLU A 39 -2.39 12.52 -11.62
N ASN A 40 -3.22 13.17 -10.80
CA ASN A 40 -4.63 12.85 -10.65
C ASN A 40 -5.39 12.94 -11.99
N ALA A 41 -5.16 14.00 -12.77
CA ALA A 41 -5.78 14.14 -14.10
C ALA A 41 -5.36 13.02 -15.05
N ILE A 42 -4.08 12.64 -15.05
CA ILE A 42 -3.57 11.52 -15.86
C ILE A 42 -4.25 10.21 -15.44
N LEU A 43 -4.19 9.85 -14.15
CA LEU A 43 -4.73 8.58 -13.64
C LEU A 43 -6.23 8.47 -13.85
N SER A 44 -6.99 9.52 -13.54
CA SER A 44 -8.46 9.56 -13.72
C SER A 44 -8.91 9.47 -15.20
N SER A 45 -8.04 9.82 -16.14
CA SER A 45 -8.36 9.75 -17.57
C SER A 45 -8.22 8.34 -18.15
N ILE A 46 -7.33 7.51 -17.58
CA ILE A 46 -6.97 6.18 -18.11
C ILE A 46 -7.44 5.03 -17.23
N SER A 47 -7.63 5.27 -15.92
CA SER A 47 -7.97 4.25 -14.93
C SER A 47 -9.35 4.49 -14.37
N ASP A 48 -10.06 3.40 -14.07
CA ASP A 48 -11.25 3.42 -13.24
C ASP A 48 -10.84 3.61 -11.77
N GLN A 49 -9.88 2.79 -11.32
CA GLN A 49 -9.32 2.87 -9.97
C GLN A 49 -7.81 2.91 -10.03
N SER A 50 -7.21 3.68 -9.13
CA SER A 50 -5.77 3.83 -9.02
C SER A 50 -5.35 3.94 -7.56
N PHE A 51 -4.33 3.18 -7.19
CA PHE A 51 -3.67 3.26 -5.89
C PHE A 51 -2.20 3.53 -6.13
N VAL A 52 -1.67 4.57 -5.48
CA VAL A 52 -0.27 4.94 -5.56
C VAL A 52 0.27 5.03 -4.15
N PHE A 53 1.38 4.34 -3.90
CA PHE A 53 2.04 4.29 -2.61
C PHE A 53 3.48 4.71 -2.81
N ASP A 54 3.97 5.56 -1.93
CA ASP A 54 5.39 5.88 -1.84
C ASP A 54 6.00 5.03 -0.73
N PHE A 55 7.19 4.50 -0.98
CA PHE A 55 7.96 3.77 0.01
C PHE A 55 9.37 4.34 0.11
N ASN A 56 9.94 4.24 1.29
CA ASN A 56 11.35 4.48 1.54
C ASN A 56 11.92 3.23 2.20
N VAL A 57 13.08 2.76 1.76
CA VAL A 57 13.77 1.62 2.36
C VAL A 57 15.27 1.87 2.45
N ASP A 58 15.90 1.38 3.51
CA ASP A 58 17.33 1.41 3.74
C ASP A 58 18.07 0.34 2.91
N GLU A 59 19.37 0.18 3.18
CA GLU A 59 20.23 -0.75 2.46
C GLU A 59 19.96 -2.24 2.76
N GLU A 60 19.18 -2.56 3.80
CA GLU A 60 18.87 -3.93 4.18
C GLU A 60 17.87 -4.57 3.21
N TYR A 61 17.02 -3.76 2.58
CA TYR A 61 16.04 -4.20 1.58
C TYR A 61 16.62 -4.13 0.17
N THR A 62 16.51 -5.23 -0.55
CA THR A 62 17.04 -5.43 -1.91
C THR A 62 15.95 -5.80 -2.92
N GLU A 63 14.75 -6.15 -2.47
CA GLU A 63 13.65 -6.60 -3.31
C GLU A 63 12.31 -6.07 -2.82
N VAL A 64 11.46 -5.68 -3.77
CA VAL A 64 10.04 -5.41 -3.54
C VAL A 64 9.22 -6.35 -4.40
N THR A 65 8.32 -7.07 -3.76
CA THR A 65 7.33 -7.92 -4.42
C THR A 65 5.95 -7.38 -4.14
N VAL A 66 5.14 -7.24 -5.19
CA VAL A 66 3.73 -6.85 -5.10
C VAL A 66 2.85 -7.88 -5.79
N TRP A 67 1.68 -8.14 -5.23
CA TRP A 67 0.73 -9.10 -5.80
C TRP A 67 -0.71 -8.74 -5.46
N ILE A 68 -1.63 -9.44 -6.12
CA ILE A 68 -3.07 -9.28 -5.93
C ILE A 68 -3.65 -10.66 -5.58
N GLU A 69 -4.29 -10.74 -4.42
CA GLU A 69 -5.08 -11.89 -4.00
C GLU A 69 -6.56 -11.67 -4.35
N LYS A 70 -7.26 -12.74 -4.68
CA LYS A 70 -8.71 -12.75 -4.87
C LYS A 70 -9.37 -13.61 -3.80
N TYR A 71 -10.37 -13.03 -3.16
CA TYR A 71 -11.26 -13.69 -2.23
C TYR A 71 -12.68 -13.73 -2.81
N GLU A 72 -13.38 -14.85 -2.61
CA GLU A 72 -14.80 -15.01 -2.91
C GLU A 72 -15.53 -15.43 -1.64
N PHE A 73 -16.53 -14.64 -1.23
CA PHE A 73 -17.27 -14.85 0.02
C PHE A 73 -16.35 -15.08 1.23
N GLY A 74 -15.29 -14.28 1.35
CA GLY A 74 -14.27 -14.38 2.40
C GLY A 74 -13.24 -15.50 2.26
N ASN A 75 -13.33 -16.36 1.24
CA ASN A 75 -12.38 -17.44 1.02
C ASN A 75 -11.34 -17.06 -0.03
N LEU A 76 -10.05 -17.29 0.24
CA LEU A 76 -8.99 -17.11 -0.75
C LEU A 76 -9.18 -18.13 -1.90
N VAL A 77 -9.36 -17.63 -3.12
CA VAL A 77 -9.57 -18.48 -4.32
C VAL A 77 -8.42 -18.38 -5.31
N GLU A 78 -7.68 -17.28 -5.32
CA GLU A 78 -6.48 -17.10 -6.14
C GLU A 78 -5.48 -16.24 -5.36
N ASP A 79 -4.27 -16.77 -5.14
CA ASP A 79 -3.26 -16.11 -4.32
C ASP A 79 -2.40 -15.14 -5.13
N LYS A 80 -2.39 -15.25 -6.46
CA LYS A 80 -1.55 -14.42 -7.34
C LYS A 80 -2.24 -14.12 -8.67
N VAL A 81 -3.33 -13.35 -8.64
CA VAL A 81 -3.96 -12.81 -9.86
C VAL A 81 -2.93 -12.02 -10.67
N SER A 82 -2.10 -11.23 -9.98
CA SER A 82 -0.92 -10.55 -10.51
C SER A 82 0.22 -10.75 -9.53
N LYS A 83 1.45 -10.86 -10.02
CA LYS A 83 2.67 -10.79 -9.20
C LYS A 83 3.77 -10.09 -9.96
N LEU A 84 4.37 -9.08 -9.34
CA LEU A 84 5.52 -8.35 -9.87
C LEU A 84 6.58 -8.28 -8.78
N MET A 85 7.82 -8.56 -9.16
CA MET A 85 8.98 -8.49 -8.28
C MET A 85 10.02 -7.64 -8.98
N THR A 86 10.67 -6.75 -8.24
CA THR A 86 11.77 -5.94 -8.75
C THR A 86 12.83 -5.77 -7.68
N GLN A 87 14.08 -5.57 -8.11
CA GLN A 87 15.15 -5.21 -7.21
C GLN A 87 15.02 -3.73 -6.83
N VAL A 88 15.27 -3.42 -5.57
CA VAL A 88 15.46 -2.05 -5.10
C VAL A 88 16.92 -1.87 -4.77
N GLU A 89 17.52 -0.79 -5.27
CA GLU A 89 18.85 -0.39 -4.84
C GLU A 89 18.68 0.18 -3.44
N GLY A 90 19.20 -0.55 -2.44
CA GLY A 90 19.13 -0.19 -1.03
C GLY A 90 19.57 1.25 -0.76
N ASP A 91 18.90 1.93 0.16
CA ASP A 91 18.85 3.39 0.33
C ASP A 91 18.10 4.11 -0.80
N GLY A 92 16.81 3.81 -0.94
CA GLY A 92 16.00 4.27 -2.05
C GLY A 92 14.55 4.55 -1.70
N ASP A 93 14.11 5.74 -2.10
CA ASP A 93 12.71 6.07 -2.32
C ASP A 93 12.19 5.41 -3.60
N GLY A 94 10.90 5.06 -3.60
CA GLY A 94 10.22 4.50 -4.75
C GLY A 94 8.72 4.56 -4.62
N SER A 95 8.02 4.08 -5.64
CA SER A 95 6.57 4.05 -5.66
C SER A 95 6.02 2.72 -6.18
N ILE A 96 4.92 2.27 -5.59
CA ILE A 96 4.10 1.14 -6.05
C ILE A 96 2.81 1.72 -6.63
N ILE A 97 2.45 1.28 -7.83
CA ILE A 97 1.26 1.74 -8.55
C ILE A 97 0.41 0.52 -8.91
N PHE A 98 -0.87 0.57 -8.55
CA PHE A 98 -1.88 -0.35 -9.03
C PHE A 98 -2.98 0.42 -9.75
N THR A 99 -3.39 -0.04 -10.93
CA THR A 99 -4.54 0.53 -11.64
C THR A 99 -5.45 -0.53 -12.23
N THR A 100 -6.74 -0.25 -12.23
CA THR A 100 -7.71 -0.93 -13.10
C THR A 100 -8.01 0.03 -14.27
N PRO A 101 -7.77 -0.37 -15.53
CA PRO A 101 -8.09 0.49 -16.66
C PRO A 101 -9.60 0.65 -16.78
N LYS A 102 -10.05 1.78 -17.34
CA LYS A 102 -11.45 1.91 -17.75
C LYS A 102 -11.78 0.81 -18.76
N THR A 103 -12.75 -0.03 -18.44
CA THR A 103 -13.24 -1.05 -19.36
C THR A 103 -14.19 -0.41 -20.37
N ASN A 104 -14.11 -0.85 -21.62
CA ASN A 104 -15.16 -0.61 -22.60
C ASN A 104 -16.06 -1.86 -22.66
N ASP A 105 -17.28 -1.76 -23.18
CA ASP A 105 -18.26 -2.86 -23.30
C ASP A 105 -17.72 -4.18 -23.92
N SER A 106 -16.57 -4.14 -24.60
CA SER A 106 -15.90 -5.31 -25.18
C SER A 106 -14.93 -6.04 -24.25
N GLN A 107 -14.51 -5.43 -23.13
CA GLN A 107 -13.63 -6.03 -22.12
C GLN A 107 -14.45 -6.47 -20.90
N LYS A 108 -14.88 -7.74 -20.93
CA LYS A 108 -15.63 -8.35 -19.81
C LYS A 108 -14.74 -8.79 -18.64
N GLN A 109 -13.42 -8.77 -18.82
CA GLN A 109 -12.48 -9.24 -17.82
C GLN A 109 -11.80 -8.06 -17.13
N LEU A 110 -11.87 -8.06 -15.81
CA LEU A 110 -11.16 -7.14 -14.95
C LEU A 110 -9.66 -7.30 -15.17
N THR A 111 -9.02 -6.20 -15.54
CA THR A 111 -7.59 -6.11 -15.81
C THR A 111 -6.93 -5.30 -14.70
N PHE A 112 -5.74 -5.71 -14.28
CA PHE A 112 -4.91 -5.00 -13.33
C PHE A 112 -3.59 -4.64 -13.99
N ASN A 113 -3.14 -3.40 -13.83
CA ASN A 113 -1.75 -3.03 -14.06
C ASN A 113 -1.09 -2.84 -12.70
N SER A 114 0.08 -3.43 -12.53
CA SER A 114 0.94 -3.24 -11.35
C SER A 114 2.28 -2.69 -11.83
N ALA A 115 2.81 -1.68 -11.17
CA ALA A 115 4.13 -1.14 -11.45
C ALA A 115 4.88 -0.83 -10.15
N ILE A 116 6.20 -0.99 -10.21
CA ILE A 116 7.12 -0.56 -9.15
C ILE A 116 8.16 0.35 -9.82
N SER A 117 8.34 1.54 -9.26
CA SER A 117 9.33 2.52 -9.67
C SER A 117 10.35 2.69 -8.54
N SER A 118 11.63 2.57 -8.85
CA SER A 118 12.73 2.82 -7.92
C SER A 118 13.91 3.45 -8.68
N LYS A 119 15.00 3.79 -7.97
CA LYS A 119 16.25 4.27 -8.61
C LYS A 119 16.76 3.33 -9.71
N GLY A 120 16.54 2.02 -9.57
CA GLY A 120 16.91 1.00 -10.56
C GLY A 120 16.05 1.00 -11.83
N GLY A 121 14.96 1.76 -11.87
CA GLY A 121 14.06 1.91 -13.00
C GLY A 121 12.61 1.55 -12.69
N VAL A 122 11.83 1.31 -13.74
CA VAL A 122 10.41 0.98 -13.62
C VAL A 122 10.15 -0.43 -14.14
N SER A 123 9.54 -1.26 -13.31
CA SER A 123 9.03 -2.57 -13.67
C SER A 123 7.50 -2.53 -13.70
N SER A 124 6.87 -3.19 -14.66
CA SER A 124 5.41 -3.25 -14.72
C SER A 124 4.90 -4.56 -15.31
N ILE A 125 3.70 -4.95 -14.90
CA ILE A 125 2.99 -6.12 -15.42
C ILE A 125 1.52 -5.76 -15.61
N ARG A 126 0.90 -6.41 -16.60
CA ARG A 126 -0.54 -6.44 -16.77
C ARG A 126 -1.04 -7.85 -16.54
N ALA A 127 -2.05 -7.99 -15.70
CA ALA A 127 -2.73 -9.25 -15.44
C ALA A 127 -4.25 -9.06 -15.64
N PHE A 128 -4.97 -10.15 -15.77
CA PHE A 128 -6.43 -10.15 -15.85
C PHE A 128 -6.98 -11.32 -15.04
N ASP A 129 -8.15 -11.14 -14.43
CA ASP A 129 -8.87 -12.23 -13.79
C ASP A 129 -9.80 -12.90 -14.82
N PRO A 130 -9.55 -14.15 -15.25
CA PRO A 130 -10.41 -14.83 -16.22
C PRO A 130 -11.83 -15.10 -15.69
N ASN A 131 -12.02 -15.09 -14.36
CA ASN A 131 -13.27 -15.38 -13.66
C ASN A 131 -13.95 -14.11 -13.13
N SER A 132 -13.66 -12.94 -13.71
CA SER A 132 -14.23 -11.64 -13.31
C SER A 132 -15.48 -11.22 -14.09
N ASN A 133 -16.03 -12.10 -14.92
CA ASN A 133 -17.22 -11.79 -15.70
C ASN A 133 -18.40 -11.40 -14.79
N GLY A 134 -19.03 -10.27 -15.07
CA GLY A 134 -20.21 -9.78 -14.34
C GLY A 134 -19.86 -8.93 -13.11
N LEU A 135 -18.58 -8.73 -12.77
CA LEU A 135 -18.18 -7.75 -11.76
C LEU A 135 -18.49 -6.31 -12.15
N ASP A 136 -18.52 -6.03 -13.45
CA ASP A 136 -18.90 -4.75 -14.03
C ASP A 136 -20.37 -4.38 -13.80
N ASP A 137 -21.23 -5.38 -13.58
CA ASP A 137 -22.64 -5.20 -13.21
C ASP A 137 -22.84 -5.01 -11.69
N MET A 138 -21.80 -5.28 -10.88
CA MET A 138 -21.86 -5.19 -9.42
C MET A 138 -21.53 -3.78 -8.93
N SER A 139 -22.02 -3.46 -7.73
CA SER A 139 -21.53 -2.29 -7.01
C SER A 139 -20.12 -2.56 -6.50
N SER A 140 -19.28 -1.52 -6.46
CA SER A 140 -17.91 -1.63 -5.96
C SER A 140 -17.57 -0.51 -4.96
N VAL A 141 -16.73 -0.86 -3.99
CA VAL A 141 -16.07 0.09 -3.08
C VAL A 141 -14.60 -0.26 -3.00
N TRP A 142 -13.76 0.75 -2.86
CA TRP A 142 -12.32 0.58 -2.74
C TRP A 142 -11.77 1.41 -1.60
N GLY A 143 -10.55 1.08 -1.19
CA GLY A 143 -9.85 1.81 -0.15
C GLY A 143 -8.39 1.40 -0.06
N THR A 144 -7.61 2.26 0.58
CA THR A 144 -6.23 2.00 0.96
C THR A 144 -6.11 1.96 2.47
N PHE A 145 -4.97 1.52 2.98
CA PHE A 145 -4.65 1.80 4.38
C PHE A 145 -4.60 3.33 4.61
N PRO A 146 -4.98 3.81 5.81
CA PRO A 146 -5.24 5.24 6.05
C PRO A 146 -4.00 6.08 6.41
N GLU A 147 -2.93 5.47 6.92
CA GLU A 147 -1.80 6.16 7.55
C GLU A 147 -0.47 5.53 7.15
N GLU A 148 0.62 6.28 7.18
CA GLU A 148 1.97 5.74 6.98
C GLU A 148 2.20 4.49 7.86
N LYS A 149 2.69 3.42 7.22
CA LYS A 149 3.05 2.17 7.90
C LYS A 149 4.56 2.02 7.91
N ALA A 150 5.10 1.58 9.05
CA ALA A 150 6.45 1.05 9.08
C ALA A 150 6.50 -0.21 8.23
N ILE A 151 7.53 -0.33 7.39
CA ILE A 151 7.86 -1.57 6.70
C ILE A 151 8.50 -2.49 7.75
N ILE A 152 7.79 -3.57 8.05
CA ILE A 152 8.23 -4.67 8.90
C ILE A 152 8.39 -5.91 8.03
N GLU A 153 9.27 -6.83 8.41
CA GLU A 153 9.39 -8.11 7.70
C GLU A 153 8.02 -8.79 7.60
N GLY A 154 7.58 -9.06 6.37
CA GLY A 154 6.34 -9.74 6.07
C GLY A 154 5.39 -8.94 5.17
N GLU A 155 4.21 -9.53 4.97
CA GLU A 155 3.25 -9.08 3.97
C GLU A 155 2.42 -7.91 4.49
N ILE A 156 2.26 -6.87 3.66
CA ILE A 156 1.47 -5.68 3.96
C ILE A 156 0.30 -5.61 2.99
N VAL A 157 -0.93 -5.52 3.51
CA VAL A 157 -2.10 -5.18 2.69
C VAL A 157 -2.14 -3.65 2.50
N LEU A 158 -2.03 -3.25 1.23
CA LEU A 158 -1.94 -1.86 0.80
C LEU A 158 -3.33 -1.26 0.49
N GLY A 159 -4.23 -2.08 -0.05
CA GLY A 159 -5.56 -1.62 -0.42
C GLY A 159 -6.47 -2.77 -0.81
N SER A 160 -7.71 -2.42 -1.12
CA SER A 160 -8.73 -3.38 -1.54
C SER A 160 -9.68 -2.80 -2.58
N ILE A 161 -10.25 -3.69 -3.39
CA ILE A 161 -11.46 -3.45 -4.17
C ILE A 161 -12.46 -4.55 -3.81
N SER A 162 -13.64 -4.16 -3.36
CA SER A 162 -14.70 -5.08 -2.96
C SER A 162 -15.90 -4.90 -3.87
N TYR A 163 -16.49 -6.01 -4.31
CA TYR A 163 -17.66 -6.06 -5.18
C TYR A 163 -18.81 -6.79 -4.48
N SER A 164 -20.04 -6.29 -4.65
CA SER A 164 -21.23 -6.97 -4.15
C SER A 164 -22.46 -6.64 -4.99
N ASN A 165 -23.36 -7.63 -5.13
CA ASN A 165 -24.71 -7.45 -5.66
C ASN A 165 -25.72 -6.96 -4.61
N GLU A 166 -25.34 -6.90 -3.34
CA GLU A 166 -26.25 -6.67 -2.23
C GLU A 166 -26.03 -5.34 -1.51
N GLY A 167 -27.14 -4.64 -1.24
CA GLY A 167 -27.22 -3.64 -0.17
C GLY A 167 -26.32 -2.42 -0.30
N ARG A 168 -26.01 -1.83 0.86
CA ARG A 168 -25.18 -0.63 0.99
C ARG A 168 -23.76 -1.07 1.33
N MET A 169 -22.84 -0.82 0.42
CA MET A 169 -21.43 -1.16 0.59
C MET A 169 -20.70 -0.08 1.39
N ASN A 170 -19.78 -0.48 2.25
CA ASN A 170 -18.83 0.40 2.93
C ASN A 170 -17.43 -0.11 2.61
N SER A 171 -16.39 0.72 2.63
CA SER A 171 -15.02 0.19 2.51
C SER A 171 -14.67 -0.68 3.73
N LEU A 172 -13.66 -1.53 3.61
CA LEU A 172 -13.07 -2.24 4.75
C LEU A 172 -12.65 -1.25 5.83
N THR A 173 -12.74 -1.65 7.10
CA THR A 173 -12.40 -0.76 8.21
C THR A 173 -10.91 -0.47 8.25
N ASN A 174 -10.51 0.59 8.96
CA ASN A 174 -9.09 0.85 9.20
C ASN A 174 -8.42 -0.29 9.98
N ASP A 175 -9.16 -0.91 10.91
CA ASP A 175 -8.69 -2.02 11.75
C ASP A 175 -8.32 -3.24 10.90
N PHE A 176 -9.03 -3.48 9.79
CA PHE A 176 -8.67 -4.51 8.81
C PHE A 176 -7.24 -4.35 8.29
N TYR A 177 -6.84 -3.11 7.95
CA TYR A 177 -5.50 -2.88 7.44
C TYR A 177 -4.43 -2.94 8.53
N GLN A 178 -4.78 -2.77 9.81
CA GLN A 178 -3.83 -2.84 10.93
C GLN A 178 -3.60 -4.28 11.41
N ASP A 179 -4.65 -5.11 11.38
CA ASP A 179 -4.60 -6.52 11.80
C ASP A 179 -5.50 -7.34 10.88
N VAL A 180 -4.95 -7.73 9.73
CA VAL A 180 -5.67 -8.44 8.67
C VAL A 180 -6.19 -9.79 9.17
N ASP A 181 -5.38 -10.53 9.92
CA ASP A 181 -5.72 -11.87 10.39
C ASP A 181 -6.92 -11.85 11.35
N SER A 182 -6.96 -10.90 12.28
CA SER A 182 -8.09 -10.76 13.22
C SER A 182 -9.37 -10.24 12.57
N HIS A 183 -9.29 -9.61 11.40
CA HIS A 183 -10.41 -8.97 10.70
C HIS A 183 -10.70 -9.57 9.32
N ILE A 184 -10.12 -10.73 8.98
CA ILE A 184 -10.28 -11.34 7.65
C ILE A 184 -11.74 -11.70 7.34
N ASN A 185 -12.55 -11.91 8.38
CA ASN A 185 -13.99 -12.14 8.27
C ASN A 185 -14.76 -10.93 7.68
N GLU A 186 -14.18 -9.73 7.66
CA GLU A 186 -14.78 -8.59 6.97
C GLU A 186 -14.97 -8.85 5.47
N LEU A 187 -14.15 -9.70 4.88
CA LEU A 187 -14.23 -10.07 3.46
C LEU A 187 -15.49 -10.89 3.14
N GLU A 188 -16.10 -11.56 4.12
CA GLU A 188 -17.35 -12.33 3.95
C GLU A 188 -18.56 -11.45 3.61
N LYS A 189 -18.45 -10.13 3.84
CA LYS A 189 -19.51 -9.16 3.52
C LYS A 189 -19.66 -8.90 2.01
N TYR A 190 -18.71 -9.37 1.20
CA TYR A 190 -18.64 -9.09 -0.23
C TYR A 190 -18.63 -10.38 -1.04
N ASP A 191 -19.12 -10.28 -2.27
CA ASP A 191 -19.13 -11.42 -3.19
C ASP A 191 -17.70 -11.71 -3.66
N VAL A 192 -16.96 -10.65 -4.00
CA VAL A 192 -15.55 -10.71 -4.42
C VAL A 192 -14.75 -9.59 -3.78
N VAL A 193 -13.56 -9.90 -3.26
CA VAL A 193 -12.59 -8.90 -2.80
C VAL A 193 -11.23 -9.16 -3.44
N TYR A 194 -10.63 -8.11 -3.99
CA TYR A 194 -9.22 -8.12 -4.37
C TYR A 194 -8.41 -7.37 -3.31
N LEU A 195 -7.37 -8.02 -2.78
CA LEU A 195 -6.41 -7.39 -1.87
C LEU A 195 -5.10 -7.12 -2.60
N PHE A 196 -4.62 -5.89 -2.49
CA PHE A 196 -3.36 -5.43 -3.07
C PHE A 196 -2.29 -5.51 -1.98
N LYS A 197 -1.24 -6.29 -2.23
CA LYS A 197 -0.23 -6.62 -1.21
C LYS A 197 1.17 -6.29 -1.68
N ALA A 198 2.04 -6.02 -0.71
CA ALA A 198 3.47 -5.86 -0.90
C ALA A 198 4.26 -6.59 0.18
N ASP A 199 5.49 -6.96 -0.17
CA ASP A 199 6.49 -7.57 0.71
C ASP A 199 7.85 -7.01 0.32
N PHE A 200 8.65 -6.70 1.32
CA PHE A 200 9.96 -6.07 1.19
C PHE A 200 10.99 -7.02 1.80
N LYS A 201 12.06 -7.32 1.05
CA LYS A 201 13.11 -8.26 1.45
C LYS A 201 14.50 -7.74 1.17
#